data_AF-A0A838Z3U8-F1
#
_entry.id   AF-A0A838Z3U8-F1
#
_cell.length_a   1.000
_cell.length_b   1.000
_cell.length_c   1.000
_cell.angle_alpha   90.00
_cell.angle_beta   90.00
_cell.angle_gamma   90.00
#
_symmetry.space_group_name_H-M   'P 1'
#
loop_
_entity.id
_entity.type
_entity.pdbx_description
1 polymer ?
#
loop_
_entity_poly.entity_id
_entity_poly.type
_entity_poly.pdbx_seq_one_letter_code
_entity_poly.pdbx_strand_id
1 'polypeptide(L)'
;MSEEQRKQPIPPAQEEIDETYDLIVEKLDHPLIDRKENESVKFGFEFVLDILDGKKKESDISELKTIQARAIASLTFDYLKGLISQKNFIGVPLKGGGIKPTIN
;
A
#
# COMPACT_ATOMS: atom_id res chain seq x y z
N MET A 1 17.99 11.60 -31.93
CA MET A 1 16.93 11.42 -30.94
C MET A 1 17.59 10.97 -29.66
N SER A 2 17.55 11.79 -28.63
CA SER A 2 18.32 11.63 -27.39
C SER A 2 17.96 10.34 -26.68
N GLU A 3 18.98 9.68 -26.14
CA GLU A 3 18.95 8.47 -25.33
C GLU A 3 18.25 8.70 -23.97
N GLU A 4 16.98 9.09 -23.98
CA GLU A 4 16.13 8.86 -22.81
C GLU A 4 15.75 7.37 -22.85
N GLN A 5 16.72 6.54 -22.47
CA GLN A 5 16.52 5.12 -22.26
C GLN A 5 15.23 4.98 -21.44
N ARG A 6 14.20 4.40 -22.04
CA ARG A 6 12.98 3.97 -21.35
C ARG A 6 13.41 2.93 -20.31
N LYS A 7 13.89 3.40 -19.15
CA LYS A 7 14.18 2.54 -18.00
C LYS A 7 12.86 1.86 -17.70
N GLN A 8 12.81 0.56 -17.96
CA GLN A 8 11.70 -0.24 -17.48
C GLN A 8 11.65 -0.07 -15.96
N PRO A 9 10.45 0.06 -15.38
CA PRO A 9 10.32 0.15 -13.94
C PRO A 9 10.96 -1.09 -13.33
N ILE A 10 11.79 -0.88 -12.31
CA ILE A 10 12.53 -1.94 -11.64
C ILE A 10 11.66 -2.36 -10.45
N PRO A 11 11.19 -3.61 -10.40
CA PRO A 11 10.50 -4.14 -9.23
C PRO A 11 11.36 -3.99 -7.97
N PRO A 12 10.74 -3.81 -6.80
CA PRO A 12 11.46 -3.74 -5.54
C PRO A 12 12.23 -5.04 -5.28
N ALA A 13 13.39 -4.91 -4.63
CA ALA A 13 14.15 -6.05 -4.12
C ALA A 13 13.37 -6.74 -2.98
N GLN A 14 13.71 -8.00 -2.68
CA GLN A 14 13.06 -8.74 -1.60
C GLN A 14 13.19 -8.01 -0.26
N GLU A 15 14.35 -7.41 0.03
CA GLU A 15 14.55 -6.61 1.24
C GLU A 15 13.56 -5.43 1.33
N GLU A 16 13.28 -4.75 0.22
CA GLU A 16 12.30 -3.66 0.19
C GLU A 16 10.86 -4.17 0.38
N ILE A 17 10.56 -5.37 -0.12
CA ILE A 17 9.27 -6.04 0.11
C ILE A 17 9.11 -6.42 1.58
N ASP A 18 10.15 -6.96 2.21
CA ASP A 18 10.15 -7.34 3.62
C ASP A 18 9.99 -6.09 4.52
N GLU A 19 10.73 -5.01 4.22
CA GLU A 19 10.53 -3.72 4.89
C GLU A 19 9.10 -3.19 4.72
N THR A 20 8.53 -3.35 3.52
CA THR A 20 7.14 -2.95 3.24
C THR A 20 6.16 -3.74 4.09
N TYR A 21 6.39 -5.05 4.25
CA TYR A 21 5.59 -5.92 5.09
C TYR A 21 5.59 -5.41 6.54
N ASP A 22 6.77 -5.16 7.10
CA ASP A 22 6.92 -4.68 8.49
C ASP A 22 6.20 -3.34 8.71
N LEU A 23 6.31 -2.40 7.77
CA LEU A 23 5.62 -1.12 7.86
C LEU A 23 4.09 -1.24 7.78
N ILE A 24 3.56 -2.21 7.03
CA ILE A 24 2.12 -2.48 6.99
C ILE A 24 1.67 -3.09 8.33
N VAL A 25 2.45 -4.02 8.89
CA VAL A 25 2.17 -4.62 10.20
C VAL A 25 2.16 -3.54 11.29
N GLU A 26 3.17 -2.66 11.34
CA GLU A 26 3.20 -1.53 12.29
C GLU A 26 1.95 -0.66 12.18
N LYS A 27 1.48 -0.43 10.95
CA LYS A 27 0.29 0.38 10.69
C LYS A 27 -1.01 -0.32 11.08
N LEU A 28 -1.07 -1.64 10.93
CA LEU A 28 -2.18 -2.47 11.41
C LEU A 28 -2.20 -2.61 12.94
N ASP A 29 -1.08 -2.37 13.61
CA ASP A 29 -0.99 -2.30 15.07
C ASP A 29 -1.32 -0.91 15.63
N HIS A 30 -1.40 0.13 14.78
CA HIS A 30 -1.66 1.50 15.24
C HIS A 30 -3.11 1.68 15.76
N PRO A 31 -3.36 2.18 16.99
CA PRO A 31 -4.71 2.21 17.60
C PRO A 31 -5.81 2.92 16.82
N LEU A 32 -5.45 3.82 15.90
CA LEU A 32 -6.43 4.47 15.02
C LEU A 32 -7.02 3.52 13.97
N ILE A 33 -6.30 2.48 13.55
CA ILE A 33 -6.72 1.56 12.50
C ILE A 33 -7.98 0.76 12.88
N ASP A 34 -8.16 0.51 14.18
CA ASP A 34 -9.33 -0.20 14.73
C ASP A 34 -10.59 0.67 14.81
N ARG A 35 -10.47 1.98 14.54
CA ARG A 35 -11.64 2.85 14.48
C ARG A 35 -12.47 2.51 13.26
N LYS A 36 -13.80 2.55 13.42
CA LYS A 36 -14.78 2.28 12.35
C LYS A 36 -14.54 3.10 11.07
N GLU A 37 -14.11 4.36 11.20
CA GLU A 37 -13.77 5.23 10.06
C GLU A 37 -12.57 4.75 9.23
N ASN A 38 -11.73 3.88 9.79
CA ASN A 38 -10.55 3.29 9.17
C ASN A 38 -10.75 1.82 8.80
N GLU A 39 -11.94 1.23 8.98
CA GLU A 39 -12.24 -0.17 8.67
C GLU A 39 -11.87 -0.54 7.22
N SER A 40 -12.14 0.35 6.27
CA SER A 40 -11.75 0.16 4.87
C SER A 40 -10.24 0.20 4.63
N VAL A 41 -9.51 0.97 5.44
CA VAL A 41 -8.06 1.07 5.37
C VAL A 41 -7.43 -0.18 5.98
N LYS A 42 -7.94 -0.62 7.14
CA LYS A 42 -7.55 -1.86 7.79
C LYS A 42 -7.70 -3.05 6.84
N PHE A 43 -8.90 -3.22 6.29
CA PHE A 43 -9.19 -4.30 5.36
C PHE A 43 -8.33 -4.24 4.09
N GLY A 44 -8.05 -3.03 3.58
CA GLY A 44 -7.12 -2.83 2.48
C GLY A 44 -5.71 -3.33 2.81
N PHE A 45 -5.17 -2.97 3.97
CA PHE A 45 -3.82 -3.38 4.39
C PHE A 45 -3.70 -4.86 4.73
N GLU A 46 -4.72 -5.46 5.35
CA GLU A 46 -4.77 -6.92 5.55
C GLU A 46 -4.71 -7.65 4.21
N PHE A 47 -5.43 -7.17 3.20
CA PHE A 47 -5.36 -7.71 1.84
C PHE A 47 -3.98 -7.52 1.20
N VAL A 48 -3.27 -6.44 1.53
CA VAL A 48 -1.89 -6.25 1.05
C VAL A 48 -0.95 -7.32 1.61
N LEU A 49 -1.05 -7.66 2.89
CA LEU A 49 -0.22 -8.74 3.46
C LEU A 49 -0.44 -10.05 2.69
N ASP A 50 -1.68 -10.36 2.33
CA ASP A 50 -1.98 -11.52 1.49
C ASP A 50 -1.43 -11.41 0.05
N ILE A 51 -1.33 -10.21 -0.53
CA ILE A 51 -0.66 -9.99 -1.82
C ILE A 51 0.84 -10.27 -1.69
N LEU A 52 1.50 -9.69 -0.66
CA LEU A 52 2.95 -9.84 -0.44
C LEU A 52 3.32 -11.30 -0.13
N ASP A 53 2.44 -12.03 0.56
CA ASP A 53 2.57 -13.48 0.81
C ASP A 53 2.27 -14.35 -0.43
N GLY A 54 1.87 -13.75 -1.56
CA GLY A 54 1.52 -14.47 -2.79
C GLY A 54 0.18 -15.22 -2.74
N LYS A 55 -0.67 -14.96 -1.73
CA LYS A 55 -1.99 -15.56 -1.56
C LYS A 55 -3.07 -14.89 -2.41
N LYS A 56 -2.88 -13.61 -2.76
CA LYS A 56 -3.83 -12.80 -3.55
C LYS A 56 -3.19 -12.25 -4.83
N LYS A 57 -3.98 -12.20 -5.90
CA LYS A 57 -3.63 -11.71 -7.23
C LYS A 57 -4.37 -10.42 -7.56
N GLU A 58 -3.93 -9.73 -8.60
CA GLU A 58 -4.55 -8.47 -9.06
C GLU A 58 -6.04 -8.64 -9.43
N SER A 59 -6.44 -9.83 -9.92
CA SER A 59 -7.84 -10.18 -10.17
C SER A 59 -8.72 -10.12 -8.91
N ASP A 60 -8.13 -10.39 -7.76
CA ASP A 60 -8.83 -10.59 -6.49
C ASP A 60 -9.19 -9.25 -5.83
N ILE A 61 -8.64 -8.13 -6.34
CA ILE A 61 -9.01 -6.76 -5.92
C ILE A 61 -10.51 -6.53 -6.06
N SER A 62 -11.16 -7.21 -7.01
CA SER A 62 -12.62 -7.15 -7.21
C SER A 62 -13.44 -7.64 -6.00
N GLU A 63 -12.85 -8.43 -5.10
CA GLU A 63 -13.48 -8.88 -3.84
C GLU A 63 -13.62 -7.74 -2.81
N LEU A 64 -12.79 -6.70 -2.92
CA LEU A 64 -12.79 -5.57 -2.00
C LEU A 64 -14.00 -4.66 -2.26
N LYS A 65 -14.85 -4.50 -1.25
CA LYS A 65 -16.13 -3.79 -1.36
C LYS A 65 -15.98 -2.27 -1.46
N THR A 66 -14.91 -1.71 -0.92
CA THR A 66 -14.73 -0.25 -0.82
C THR A 66 -13.70 0.25 -1.81
N ILE A 67 -13.96 1.45 -2.36
CA ILE A 67 -13.04 2.11 -3.31
C ILE A 67 -11.67 2.31 -2.65
N GLN A 68 -11.64 2.66 -1.37
CA GLN A 68 -10.42 2.91 -0.63
C GLN A 68 -9.57 1.64 -0.48
N ALA A 69 -10.18 0.50 -0.12
CA ALA A 69 -9.47 -0.78 -0.05
C ALA A 69 -8.92 -1.19 -1.42
N ARG A 70 -9.74 -1.06 -2.48
CA ARG A 70 -9.30 -1.32 -3.86
C ARG A 70 -8.12 -0.45 -4.28
N ALA A 71 -8.14 0.84 -3.94
CA ALA A 71 -7.05 1.74 -4.24
C ALA A 71 -5.74 1.34 -3.54
N ILE A 72 -5.81 0.95 -2.25
CA ILE A 72 -4.64 0.45 -1.50
C ILE A 72 -4.05 -0.80 -2.18
N ALA A 73 -4.91 -1.76 -2.54
CA ALA A 73 -4.48 -2.98 -3.21
C ALA A 73 -3.89 -2.71 -4.61
N SER A 74 -4.50 -1.84 -5.40
CA SER A 74 -3.96 -1.44 -6.72
C SER A 74 -2.60 -0.77 -6.60
N LEU A 75 -2.41 0.13 -5.63
CA LEU A 75 -1.11 0.76 -5.37
C LEU A 75 -0.04 -0.26 -4.99
N THR A 76 -0.41 -1.34 -4.30
CA THR A 76 0.53 -2.43 -3.99
C THR A 76 1.06 -3.07 -5.27
N PHE A 77 0.20 -3.38 -6.24
CA PHE A 77 0.66 -3.95 -7.52
C PHE A 77 1.49 -2.95 -8.33
N ASP A 78 1.14 -1.67 -8.30
CA ASP A 78 1.97 -0.64 -8.91
C ASP A 78 3.36 -0.56 -8.27
N TYR A 79 3.44 -0.70 -6.95
CA TYR A 79 4.71 -0.77 -6.22
C TYR A 79 5.51 -2.01 -6.62
N LEU A 80 4.90 -3.20 -6.63
CA LEU A 80 5.54 -4.46 -7.03
C LEU A 80 5.99 -4.45 -8.51
N LYS A 81 5.35 -3.65 -9.36
CA LYS A 81 5.75 -3.42 -10.75
C LYS A 81 6.85 -2.36 -10.90
N GLY A 82 7.28 -1.70 -9.81
CA GLY A 82 8.26 -0.62 -9.80
C GLY A 82 7.73 0.71 -10.32
N LEU A 83 6.40 0.89 -10.41
CA LEU A 83 5.75 2.08 -10.96
C LEU A 83 5.63 3.21 -9.93
N ILE A 84 5.60 2.87 -8.65
CA ILE A 84 5.57 3.83 -7.54
C ILE A 84 6.56 3.44 -6.45
N SER A 85 6.95 4.40 -5.63
CA SER A 85 7.80 4.15 -4.46
C SER A 85 7.00 3.59 -3.28
N GLN A 86 7.68 2.86 -2.40
CA GLN A 86 7.14 2.38 -1.12
C GLN A 86 6.46 3.51 -0.32
N LYS A 87 7.07 4.71 -0.29
CA LYS A 87 6.52 5.89 0.42
C LYS A 87 5.15 6.31 -0.10
N ASN A 88 4.93 6.27 -1.41
CA ASN A 88 3.66 6.64 -2.02
C ASN A 88 2.56 5.61 -1.72
N PHE A 89 2.94 4.34 -1.62
CA PHE A 89 2.04 3.25 -1.28
C PHE A 89 1.65 3.28 0.22
N ILE A 90 2.61 3.42 1.14
CA ILE A 90 2.38 3.32 2.59
C ILE A 90 1.68 4.56 3.17
N GLY A 91 1.82 5.72 2.53
CA GLY A 91 1.36 7.03 3.01
C GLY A 91 -0.14 7.25 3.16
N VAL A 92 -1.00 6.22 3.04
CA VAL A 92 -2.45 6.37 3.19
C VAL A 92 -2.81 6.79 4.63
N PRO A 93 -3.38 7.98 4.87
CA PRO A 93 -3.57 8.49 6.23
C PRO A 93 -4.65 7.73 7.00
N LEU A 94 -4.43 7.52 8.30
CA LEU A 94 -5.47 7.07 9.23
C LEU A 94 -6.27 8.28 9.71
N LYS A 95 -7.60 8.18 9.67
CA LYS A 95 -8.50 9.21 10.16
C LYS A 95 -8.54 9.19 11.69
N GLY A 96 -8.77 10.36 12.28
CA GLY A 96 -9.02 10.50 13.71
C GLY A 96 -7.80 10.85 14.57
N GLY A 97 -6.63 11.06 13.97
CA GLY A 97 -5.51 11.76 14.60
C GLY A 97 -5.71 13.26 14.44
N GLY A 98 -5.83 14.00 15.55
CA GLY A 98 -5.89 15.46 15.56
C GLY A 98 -4.55 16.11 15.20
N ILE A 99 -3.91 15.70 14.12
CA ILE A 99 -2.69 16.33 13.60
C ILE A 99 -3.01 16.81 12.20
N LYS A 100 -3.10 18.14 12.06
CA LYS A 100 -3.12 18.81 10.77
C LYS A 100 -1.94 18.30 9.94
N PRO A 101 -2.09 18.08 8.63
CA PRO A 101 -0.95 17.78 7.78
C PRO A 101 0.10 18.88 7.97
N THR A 102 1.23 18.53 8.60
CA THR A 102 2.36 19.43 8.71
C THR A 102 3.12 19.29 7.40
N ILE A 103 2.75 20.14 6.46
CA ILE A 103 3.57 20.45 5.28
C ILE A 103 4.79 21.18 5.82
N ASN A 104 5.95 20.49 5.84
CA ASN A 104 7.26 21.13 5.88
C ASN A 104 7.72 21.40 4.46
#